data_AF-A0A363UL04-F1
#
_entry.id   AF-A0A363UL04-F1
#
_cell.length_a   1.000
_cell.length_b   1.000
_cell.length_c   1.000
_cell.angle_alpha   90.00
_cell.angle_beta   90.00
_cell.angle_gamma   90.00
#
_symmetry.space_group_name_H-M   'P 1'
#
loop_
_entity.id
_entity.type
_entity.pdbx_description
1 polymer ?
#
loop_
_entity_poly.entity_id
_entity_poly.type
_entity_poly.pdbx_seq_one_letter_code
_entity_poly.pdbx_strand_id
1 'polypeptide(L)'
;MGQAFEPQSMERRIVTSASRMVGVDGCSLYRTQGDQLRFRVVKSTPLGLMAVTDFGEEGVFAPIALLDADGAPSRDTIAARAITDNDVVNVSDVTRLPNYDSSRVAQFDQRMGYETRSILAVPVSFAGHGPLGVMQFVNAKNGIGNHVPFSTTHVQLARSLAMLVGMLWMQASPDLS
;
A
#
# COMPACT_ATOMS: atom_id res chain seq x y z
N MET A 1 -27.90 6.05 19.37
CA MET A 1 -27.41 6.86 18.23
C MET A 1 -26.22 6.10 17.62
N GLY A 2 -26.51 5.21 16.68
CA GLY A 2 -25.49 4.35 16.07
C GLY A 2 -24.61 5.18 15.15
N GLN A 3 -23.30 5.18 15.37
CA GLN A 3 -22.37 5.71 14.38
C GLN A 3 -22.58 4.89 13.09
N ALA A 4 -22.99 5.56 12.01
CA ALA A 4 -23.02 4.95 10.70
C ALA A 4 -21.64 4.38 10.37
N PHE A 5 -21.62 3.18 9.77
CA PHE A 5 -20.40 2.50 9.37
C PHE A 5 -19.80 3.24 8.17
N GLU A 6 -19.00 4.28 8.43
CA GLU A 6 -18.26 4.99 7.38
C GLU A 6 -17.07 4.13 6.94
N PRO A 7 -17.04 3.59 5.70
CA PRO A 7 -15.97 2.69 5.25
C PRO A 7 -14.57 3.31 5.40
N GLN A 8 -14.48 4.63 5.22
CA GLN A 8 -13.26 5.41 5.39
C GLN A 8 -12.72 5.37 6.83
N SER A 9 -13.62 5.35 7.82
CA SER A 9 -13.22 5.20 9.23
C SER A 9 -12.61 3.83 9.50
N MET A 10 -13.08 2.79 8.80
CA MET A 10 -12.59 1.43 8.94
C MET A 10 -11.26 1.22 8.21
N GLU A 11 -11.11 1.72 6.98
CA GLU A 11 -9.83 1.72 6.24
C GLU A 11 -8.70 2.30 7.12
N ARG A 12 -8.95 3.45 7.74
CA ARG A 12 -8.01 4.10 8.67
C ARG A 12 -7.68 3.22 9.88
N ARG A 13 -8.69 2.58 10.48
CA ARG A 13 -8.49 1.68 11.63
C ARG A 13 -7.64 0.48 11.23
N ILE A 14 -7.93 -0.15 10.09
CA ILE A 14 -7.16 -1.30 9.59
C ILE A 14 -5.71 -0.88 9.33
N VAL A 15 -5.46 0.21 8.61
CA VAL A 15 -4.10 0.70 8.33
C VAL A 15 -3.34 1.05 9.62
N THR A 16 -4.02 1.65 10.60
CA THR A 16 -3.42 1.97 11.90
C THR A 16 -3.03 0.71 12.66
N SER A 17 -3.93 -0.28 12.74
CA SER A 17 -3.66 -1.55 13.40
C SER A 17 -2.57 -2.32 12.67
N ALA A 18 -2.63 -2.38 11.35
CA ALA A 18 -1.65 -3.03 10.48
C ALA A 18 -0.24 -2.48 10.70
N SER A 19 -0.10 -1.15 10.75
CA SER A 19 1.20 -0.51 10.98
C SER A 19 1.82 -0.93 12.31
N ARG A 20 0.99 -1.06 13.36
CA ARG A 20 1.42 -1.48 14.69
C ARG A 20 1.72 -2.97 14.77
N MET A 21 0.86 -3.81 14.20
CA MET A 21 0.98 -5.27 14.25
C MET A 21 2.16 -5.78 13.42
N VAL A 22 2.39 -5.20 12.24
CA VAL A 22 3.52 -5.54 11.38
C VAL A 22 4.81 -4.86 11.85
N GLY A 23 4.71 -3.78 12.65
CA GLY A 23 5.85 -3.06 13.20
C GLY A 23 6.63 -2.30 12.13
N VAL A 24 5.96 -1.37 11.45
CA VAL A 24 6.54 -0.64 10.30
C VAL A 24 6.55 0.87 10.54
N ASP A 25 7.42 1.59 9.84
CA ASP A 25 7.35 3.05 9.79
C ASP A 25 6.08 3.54 9.11
N GLY A 26 5.78 2.95 7.95
CA GLY A 26 4.75 3.43 7.05
C GLY A 26 3.83 2.32 6.56
N CYS A 27 2.55 2.65 6.40
CA CYS A 27 1.56 1.82 5.76
C CYS A 27 0.64 2.69 4.89
N SER A 28 0.43 2.28 3.65
CA SER A 28 -0.44 2.95 2.68
C SER A 28 -1.45 1.96 2.12
N LEU A 29 -2.65 2.44 1.86
CA LEU A 29 -3.71 1.69 1.20
C LEU A 29 -4.11 2.40 -0.08
N TYR A 30 -4.12 1.66 -1.18
CA TYR A 30 -4.47 2.12 -2.52
C TYR A 30 -5.67 1.34 -3.02
N ARG A 31 -6.61 1.98 -3.71
CA ARG A 31 -7.73 1.33 -4.39
C ARG A 31 -7.59 1.51 -5.90
N THR A 32 -7.85 0.43 -6.64
CA THR A 32 -7.92 0.46 -8.10
C THR A 32 -9.14 1.26 -8.54
N GLN A 33 -8.94 2.21 -9.46
CA GLN A 33 -9.99 3.00 -10.11
C GLN A 33 -9.64 3.18 -11.58
N GLY A 34 -10.37 2.49 -12.46
CA GLY A 34 -9.95 2.35 -13.87
C GLY A 34 -8.55 1.76 -13.96
N ASP A 35 -7.70 2.41 -14.75
CA ASP A 35 -6.32 1.97 -15.00
C ASP A 35 -5.30 2.62 -14.04
N GLN A 36 -5.74 3.00 -12.83
CA GLN A 36 -4.90 3.67 -11.84
C GLN A 36 -5.13 3.15 -10.42
N LEU A 37 -4.09 3.22 -9.60
CA LEU A 37 -4.15 3.09 -8.15
C LEU A 37 -4.23 4.46 -7.50
N ARG A 38 -5.30 4.70 -6.74
CA ARG A 38 -5.49 5.93 -5.97
C ARG A 38 -5.30 5.67 -4.49
N PHE A 39 -4.56 6.57 -3.83
CA PHE A 39 -4.39 6.52 -2.38
C PHE A 39 -5.73 6.69 -1.66
N ARG A 40 -5.95 5.85 -0.65
CA ARG A 40 -7.11 5.90 0.25
C ARG A 40 -6.68 6.40 1.63
N VAL A 41 -5.62 5.79 2.16
CA VAL A 41 -5.08 6.08 3.48
C VAL A 41 -3.57 6.01 3.42
N VAL A 42 -2.90 6.95 4.05
CA VAL A 42 -1.45 6.89 4.30
C VAL A 42 -1.19 7.15 5.77
N LYS A 43 -0.40 6.27 6.38
CA LYS A 43 0.14 6.45 7.72
C LYS A 43 1.66 6.35 7.65
N SER A 44 2.36 7.32 8.23
CA SER A 44 3.80 7.22 8.52
C SER A 44 4.06 7.75 9.93
N THR A 45 4.65 6.92 10.78
CA THR A 45 4.95 7.30 12.17
C THR A 45 6.09 8.32 12.24
N PRO A 46 7.25 8.13 11.56
CA PRO A 46 8.34 9.11 11.59
C PRO A 46 7.95 10.47 11.01
N LEU A 47 7.08 10.49 10.00
CA LEU A 47 6.63 11.72 9.35
C LEU A 47 5.44 12.38 10.06
N GLY A 48 4.93 11.80 11.16
CA GLY A 48 3.71 12.27 11.82
C GLY A 48 2.48 12.24 10.91
N LEU A 49 2.53 11.47 9.81
CA LEU A 49 1.55 11.50 8.75
C LEU A 49 0.40 10.54 9.07
N MET A 50 -0.81 11.07 9.01
CA MET A 50 -2.05 10.31 8.98
C MET A 50 -3.02 11.07 8.08
N ALA A 51 -3.05 10.70 6.81
CA ALA A 51 -3.91 11.32 5.81
C ALA A 51 -5.00 10.34 5.38
N VAL A 52 -6.25 10.80 5.38
CA VAL A 52 -7.40 10.11 4.79
C VAL A 52 -8.03 11.07 3.79
N THR A 53 -7.97 10.69 2.51
CA THR A 53 -8.57 11.40 1.35
C THR A 53 -8.05 12.81 1.03
N ASP A 54 -8.29 13.25 -0.22
CA ASP A 54 -7.82 14.49 -0.87
C ASP A 54 -6.33 14.54 -1.26
N PHE A 55 -5.80 13.39 -1.67
CA PHE A 55 -4.54 13.37 -2.41
C PHE A 55 -4.78 13.99 -3.80
N GLY A 56 -4.14 15.13 -4.07
CA GLY A 56 -4.27 15.82 -5.36
C GLY A 56 -3.79 14.97 -6.54
N GLU A 57 -4.12 15.40 -7.76
CA GLU A 57 -3.69 14.75 -9.01
C GLU A 57 -2.17 14.90 -9.27
N GLU A 58 -1.49 15.74 -8.48
CA GLU A 58 -0.06 16.03 -8.60
C GLU A 58 0.69 15.78 -7.28
N GLY A 59 2.02 15.63 -7.40
CA GLY A 59 2.91 15.50 -6.26
C GLY A 59 3.13 14.06 -5.79
N VAL A 60 3.49 13.92 -4.52
CA VAL A 60 3.97 12.65 -3.93
C VAL A 60 2.88 11.59 -3.82
N PHE A 61 1.62 12.02 -3.76
CA PHE A 61 0.45 11.15 -3.65
C PHE A 61 -0.41 11.11 -4.92
N ALA A 62 0.15 11.54 -6.06
CA ALA A 62 -0.53 11.42 -7.35
C ALA A 62 -0.89 9.95 -7.65
N PRO A 63 -2.01 9.70 -8.36
CA PRO A 63 -2.38 8.36 -8.80
C PRO A 63 -1.23 7.63 -9.49
N ILE A 64 -1.13 6.33 -9.27
CA ILE A 64 -0.14 5.47 -9.92
C ILE A 64 -0.81 4.80 -11.11
N ALA A 65 -0.30 5.01 -12.32
CA ALA A 65 -0.79 4.33 -13.51
C ALA A 65 -0.52 2.81 -13.45
N LEU A 66 -1.50 2.02 -13.87
CA LEU A 66 -1.39 0.57 -14.02
C LEU A 66 -1.06 0.16 -15.46
N LEU A 67 -1.13 1.09 -16.40
CA LEU A 67 -0.73 0.92 -17.80
C LEU A 67 0.41 1.88 -18.14
N ASP A 68 1.32 1.46 -19.00
CA ASP A 68 2.37 2.31 -19.57
C ASP A 68 1.86 3.12 -20.78
N ALA A 69 2.76 3.87 -21.43
CA ALA A 69 2.42 4.72 -22.57
C ALA A 69 1.89 3.96 -23.80
N ASP A 70 2.20 2.67 -23.92
CA ASP A 70 1.76 1.80 -25.00
C ASP A 70 0.47 1.03 -24.63
N GLY A 71 -0.06 1.25 -23.42
CA GLY A 71 -1.25 0.57 -22.89
C GLY A 71 -0.98 -0.83 -22.34
N ALA A 72 0.29 -1.21 -22.14
CA ALA A 72 0.65 -2.49 -21.54
C ALA A 72 0.72 -2.39 -20.00
N PRO A 73 0.56 -3.49 -19.25
CA PRO A 73 0.58 -3.45 -17.79
C PRO A 73 1.92 -2.94 -17.22
N SER A 74 1.86 -1.82 -16.49
CA SER A 74 3.03 -1.19 -15.87
C SER A 74 3.52 -1.98 -14.65
N ARG A 75 4.84 -1.98 -14.49
CA ARG A 75 5.55 -2.56 -13.33
C ARG A 75 6.58 -1.58 -12.74
N ASP A 76 6.39 -0.29 -13.03
CA ASP A 76 7.37 0.77 -12.72
C ASP A 76 7.45 1.03 -11.22
N THR A 77 6.32 0.84 -10.52
CA THR A 77 6.26 0.94 -9.05
C THR A 77 6.01 -0.42 -8.42
N ILE A 78 6.44 -0.55 -7.16
CA ILE A 78 6.23 -1.76 -6.37
C ILE A 78 4.73 -2.03 -6.18
N ALA A 79 3.91 -0.98 -6.01
CA ALA A 79 2.46 -1.11 -5.92
C ALA A 79 1.82 -1.55 -7.25
N ALA A 80 2.19 -0.92 -8.38
CA ALA A 80 1.68 -1.31 -9.70
C ALA A 80 2.06 -2.76 -10.03
N ARG A 81 3.31 -3.16 -9.76
CA ARG A 81 3.75 -4.54 -9.97
C ARG A 81 2.94 -5.55 -9.14
N ALA A 82 2.64 -5.25 -7.88
CA ALA A 82 1.82 -6.12 -7.05
C ALA A 82 0.42 -6.35 -7.65
N ILE A 83 -0.19 -5.31 -8.24
CA ILE A 83 -1.46 -5.46 -8.98
C ILE A 83 -1.27 -6.27 -10.25
N THR A 84 -0.33 -5.85 -11.09
CA THR A 84 -0.11 -6.39 -12.43
C THR A 84 0.23 -7.88 -12.39
N ASP A 85 1.08 -8.29 -11.45
CA ASP A 85 1.48 -9.69 -11.29
C ASP A 85 0.54 -10.45 -10.35
N ASN A 86 -0.42 -9.75 -9.72
CA ASN A 86 -1.34 -10.27 -8.69
C ASN A 86 -0.61 -11.11 -7.62
N ASP A 87 0.56 -10.64 -7.20
CA ASP A 87 1.38 -11.32 -6.20
C ASP A 87 2.05 -10.31 -5.25
N VAL A 88 2.50 -10.83 -4.11
CA VAL A 88 3.22 -10.07 -3.11
C VAL A 88 4.60 -9.71 -3.62
N VAL A 89 4.91 -8.41 -3.57
CA VAL A 89 6.24 -7.90 -3.86
C VAL A 89 6.93 -7.56 -2.54
N ASN A 90 7.96 -8.33 -2.19
CA ASN A 90 8.78 -8.12 -0.99
C ASN A 90 10.18 -7.65 -1.38
N VAL A 91 10.44 -6.36 -1.20
CA VAL A 91 11.73 -5.73 -1.41
C VAL A 91 12.47 -5.62 -0.08
N SER A 92 13.56 -6.37 0.04
CA SER A 92 14.42 -6.35 1.23
C SER A 92 15.25 -5.07 1.34
N ASP A 93 15.69 -4.52 0.20
CA ASP A 93 16.51 -3.32 0.10
C ASP A 93 16.25 -2.61 -1.24
N VAL A 94 15.65 -1.42 -1.20
CA VAL A 94 15.31 -0.63 -2.39
C VAL A 94 16.53 -0.09 -3.13
N THR A 95 17.68 0.05 -2.45
CA THR A 95 18.92 0.56 -3.07
C THR A 95 19.57 -0.45 -4.00
N ARG A 96 19.15 -1.71 -3.92
CA ARG A 96 19.74 -2.85 -4.65
C ARG A 96 18.81 -3.40 -5.73
N LEU A 97 17.86 -2.60 -6.20
CA LEU A 97 16.87 -2.99 -7.20
C LEU A 97 17.29 -2.58 -8.62
N PRO A 98 17.81 -3.49 -9.46
CA PRO A 98 18.13 -3.18 -10.86
C PRO A 98 16.90 -3.03 -11.76
N ASN A 99 15.74 -3.58 -11.35
CA ASN A 99 14.55 -3.74 -12.20
C ASN A 99 13.34 -2.86 -11.79
N TYR A 100 13.54 -1.90 -10.88
CA TYR A 100 12.49 -1.00 -10.43
C TYR A 100 12.96 0.43 -10.61
N ASP A 101 12.03 1.32 -10.96
CA ASP A 101 12.34 2.74 -10.96
C ASP A 101 12.43 3.24 -9.51
N SER A 102 13.63 3.16 -8.93
CA SER A 102 13.93 3.68 -7.60
C SER A 102 13.81 5.20 -7.53
N SER A 103 13.64 5.91 -8.66
CA SER A 103 13.51 7.36 -8.68
C SER A 103 12.27 7.85 -7.94
N ARG A 104 11.14 7.11 -7.95
CA ARG A 104 9.94 7.52 -7.19
C ARG A 104 10.14 7.36 -5.68
N VAL A 105 10.83 6.30 -5.26
CA VAL A 105 11.21 6.11 -3.85
C VAL A 105 12.17 7.22 -3.42
N ALA A 106 13.19 7.49 -4.23
CA ALA A 106 14.15 8.56 -3.96
C ALA A 106 13.50 9.96 -3.94
N GLN A 107 12.56 10.24 -4.84
CA GLN A 107 11.80 11.50 -4.87
C GLN A 107 10.91 11.65 -3.64
N PHE A 108 10.23 10.57 -3.21
CA PHE A 108 9.46 10.56 -1.97
C PHE A 108 10.37 10.87 -0.78
N ASP A 109 11.47 10.14 -0.66
CA ASP A 109 12.46 10.26 0.41
C ASP A 109 13.05 11.67 0.48
N GLN A 110 13.47 12.23 -0.66
CA GLN A 110 14.02 13.58 -0.74
C GLN A 110 12.99 14.66 -0.37
N ARG A 111 11.74 14.54 -0.84
CA ARG A 111 10.69 15.54 -0.58
C ARG A 111 10.19 15.48 0.85
N MET A 112 10.10 14.29 1.43
CA MET A 112 9.52 14.07 2.75
C MET A 112 10.58 14.03 3.87
N GLY A 113 11.88 14.08 3.53
CA GLY A 113 12.96 13.91 4.50
C GLY A 113 12.94 12.52 5.15
N TYR A 114 12.66 11.50 4.34
CA TYR A 114 12.44 10.12 4.77
C TYR A 114 13.46 9.19 4.13
N GLU A 115 13.79 8.05 4.75
CA GLU A 115 14.70 7.07 4.17
C GLU A 115 13.99 5.72 4.05
N THR A 116 13.62 5.36 2.83
CA THR A 116 13.01 4.08 2.52
C THR A 116 14.09 3.03 2.29
N ARG A 117 14.01 1.91 3.02
CA ARG A 117 14.94 0.76 2.91
C ARG A 117 14.24 -0.49 2.43
N SER A 118 13.15 -0.89 3.08
CA SER A 118 12.40 -2.10 2.72
C SER A 118 10.95 -1.76 2.39
N ILE A 119 10.37 -2.46 1.42
CA ILE A 119 8.98 -2.27 1.01
C ILE A 119 8.33 -3.64 0.83
N LEU A 120 7.11 -3.78 1.37
CA LEU A 120 6.25 -4.93 1.13
C LEU A 120 4.93 -4.43 0.54
N ALA A 121 4.60 -4.85 -0.67
CA ALA A 121 3.29 -4.60 -1.28
C ALA A 121 2.50 -5.89 -1.40
N VAL A 122 1.27 -5.87 -0.92
CA VAL A 122 0.36 -7.00 -0.91
C VAL A 122 -0.92 -6.61 -1.66
N PRO A 123 -1.33 -7.38 -2.68
CA PRO A 123 -2.60 -7.16 -3.35
C PRO A 123 -3.77 -7.30 -2.38
N VAL A 124 -4.73 -6.38 -2.46
CA VAL A 124 -6.02 -6.48 -1.78
C VAL A 124 -6.95 -7.22 -2.72
N SER A 125 -7.22 -8.49 -2.43
CA SER A 125 -8.09 -9.35 -3.23
C SER A 125 -9.20 -9.96 -2.37
N PHE A 126 -10.33 -10.29 -3.00
CA PHE A 126 -11.41 -11.07 -2.40
C PHE A 126 -11.91 -12.12 -3.40
N ALA A 127 -12.40 -13.25 -2.87
CA ALA A 127 -12.62 -14.49 -3.62
C ALA A 127 -13.26 -14.30 -5.01
N GLY A 128 -12.58 -14.81 -6.05
CA GLY A 128 -13.07 -14.81 -7.44
C GLY A 128 -12.81 -13.53 -8.24
N HIS A 129 -12.34 -12.45 -7.60
CA HIS A 129 -12.07 -11.17 -8.27
C HIS A 129 -10.57 -10.90 -8.41
N GLY A 130 -10.22 -10.12 -9.44
CA GLY A 130 -8.88 -9.54 -9.56
C GLY A 130 -8.56 -8.59 -8.39
N PRO A 131 -7.30 -8.18 -8.23
CA PRO A 131 -6.89 -7.34 -7.12
C PRO A 131 -7.59 -5.97 -7.18
N LEU A 132 -8.30 -5.63 -6.10
CA LEU A 132 -9.10 -4.42 -5.93
C LEU A 132 -8.25 -3.20 -5.54
N GLY A 133 -6.99 -3.43 -5.18
CA GLY A 133 -6.07 -2.41 -4.67
C GLY A 133 -4.80 -3.02 -4.06
N VAL A 134 -4.03 -2.21 -3.35
CA VAL A 134 -2.76 -2.62 -2.73
C VAL A 134 -2.68 -2.11 -1.32
N MET A 135 -2.18 -2.95 -0.42
CA MET A 135 -1.71 -2.55 0.90
C MET A 135 -0.18 -2.59 0.90
N GLN A 136 0.46 -1.43 1.08
CA GLN A 136 1.91 -1.27 1.05
C GLN A 136 2.45 -0.92 2.44
N PHE A 137 3.55 -1.54 2.82
CA PHE A 137 4.26 -1.36 4.07
C PHE A 137 5.68 -0.92 3.80
N VAL A 138 6.22 -0.04 4.63
CA VAL A 138 7.56 0.53 4.46
C VAL A 138 8.36 0.44 5.75
N ASN A 139 9.60 -0.03 5.66
CA ASN A 139 10.57 -0.20 6.74
C ASN A 139 10.01 -0.99 7.93
N ALA A 140 10.04 -2.32 7.84
CA ALA A 140 9.78 -3.16 9.00
C ALA A 140 10.85 -2.93 10.08
N LYS A 141 10.45 -3.05 11.34
CA LYS A 141 11.31 -2.87 12.52
C LYS A 141 11.37 -4.13 13.35
N ASN A 142 12.53 -4.37 13.94
CA ASN A 142 12.66 -5.38 15.00
C ASN A 142 12.24 -4.81 16.37
N GLY A 143 12.26 -5.64 17.42
CA GLY A 143 11.82 -5.26 18.77
C GLY A 143 12.62 -4.14 19.44
N ILE A 144 13.78 -3.76 18.91
CA ILE A 144 14.60 -2.63 19.39
C ILE A 144 14.51 -1.40 18.48
N GLY A 145 13.70 -1.45 17.42
CA GLY A 145 13.42 -0.31 16.53
C GLY A 145 14.30 -0.21 15.28
N ASN A 146 15.22 -1.14 15.04
CA ASN A 146 16.07 -1.12 13.84
C ASN A 146 15.31 -1.58 12.61
N HIS A 147 15.58 -0.95 11.46
CA HIS A 147 15.00 -1.36 10.17
C HIS A 147 15.54 -2.73 9.76
N VAL A 148 14.64 -3.62 9.38
CA VAL A 148 14.92 -4.98 8.93
C VAL A 148 14.12 -5.31 7.66
N PRO A 149 14.55 -6.31 6.87
CA PRO A 149 13.72 -6.85 5.80
C PRO A 149 12.39 -7.43 6.30
N PHE A 150 11.39 -7.50 5.44
CA PHE A 150 10.13 -8.16 5.77
C PHE A 150 10.32 -9.68 5.81
N SER A 151 10.01 -10.30 6.95
CA SER A 151 10.02 -11.75 7.15
C SER A 151 8.77 -12.42 6.59
N THR A 152 8.79 -13.75 6.51
CA THR A 152 7.60 -14.54 6.15
C THR A 152 6.41 -14.26 7.07
N THR A 153 6.65 -14.07 8.37
CA THR A 153 5.61 -13.71 9.34
C THR A 153 5.00 -12.34 9.03
N HIS A 154 5.82 -11.35 8.65
CA HIS A 154 5.31 -10.04 8.22
C HIS A 154 4.43 -10.18 6.97
N VAL A 155 4.85 -10.98 5.98
CA VAL A 155 4.07 -11.25 4.76
C VAL A 155 2.73 -11.90 5.08
N GLN A 156 2.71 -12.91 5.95
CA GLN A 156 1.47 -13.60 6.35
C GLN A 156 0.49 -12.65 7.06
N LEU A 157 0.99 -11.84 8.00
CA LEU A 157 0.16 -10.83 8.68
C LEU A 157 -0.38 -9.79 7.70
N ALA A 158 0.47 -9.29 6.81
CA ALA A 158 0.08 -8.32 5.78
C ALA A 158 -1.00 -8.89 4.83
N ARG A 159 -0.88 -10.15 4.41
CA ARG A 159 -1.91 -10.84 3.61
C ARG A 159 -3.24 -10.91 4.36
N SER A 160 -3.24 -11.30 5.64
CA SER A 160 -4.46 -11.32 6.45
C SER A 160 -5.13 -9.96 6.56
N LEU A 161 -4.34 -8.90 6.75
CA LEU A 161 -4.85 -7.52 6.82
C LEU A 161 -5.38 -7.03 5.47
N ALA A 162 -4.70 -7.35 4.37
CA ALA A 162 -5.18 -7.03 3.02
C ALA A 162 -6.52 -7.74 2.71
N MET A 163 -6.69 -9.00 3.11
CA MET A 163 -7.96 -9.71 2.97
C MET A 163 -9.09 -9.06 3.77
N LEU A 164 -8.81 -8.53 4.97
CA LEU A 164 -9.80 -7.76 5.75
C LEU A 164 -10.25 -6.50 5.01
N VAL A 165 -9.34 -5.81 4.32
CA VAL A 165 -9.70 -4.66 3.47
C VAL A 165 -10.53 -5.11 2.27
N GLY A 166 -10.15 -6.22 1.62
CA GLY A 166 -10.91 -6.78 0.49
C GLY A 166 -12.36 -7.09 0.87
N MET A 167 -12.56 -7.73 2.03
CA MET A 167 -13.90 -7.98 2.59
C MET A 167 -14.68 -6.69 2.86
N LEU A 168 -14.02 -5.69 3.46
CA LEU A 168 -14.63 -4.38 3.74
C LEU A 168 -15.14 -3.71 2.46
N TRP A 169 -14.33 -3.70 1.40
CA TRP A 169 -14.70 -3.06 0.14
C TRP A 169 -15.85 -3.76 -0.56
N MET A 170 -15.92 -5.09 -0.50
CA MET A 170 -17.02 -5.85 -1.10
C MET A 170 -18.35 -5.61 -0.36
N GLN A 171 -18.34 -5.51 0.96
CA GLN A 171 -19.55 -5.17 1.73
C GLN A 171 -20.04 -3.75 1.46
N ALA A 172 -19.14 -2.83 1.15
CA ALA A 172 -19.46 -1.44 0.84
C ALA A 172 -19.83 -1.21 -0.64
N SER A 173 -19.80 -2.24 -1.50
CA SER A 173 -20.11 -2.15 -2.92
C SER A 173 -20.91 -3.38 -3.38
N PRO A 174 -22.21 -3.48 -2.98
CA PRO A 174 -23.03 -4.66 -3.24
C PRO A 174 -23.39 -4.91 -4.72
N ASP A 175 -23.10 -3.99 -5.65
CA ASP A 175 -23.53 -4.05 -7.06
C ASP A 175 -22.56 -4.78 -8.01
N LEU A 176 -21.68 -5.66 -7.51
CA LEU A 176 -20.80 -6.50 -8.34
C LEU A 176 -21.23 -7.98 -8.42
N SER A 177 -22.49 -8.28 -8.10
CA SER A 177 -23.12 -9.61 -8.28
C SER A 177 -23.91 -9.71 -9.58
#